data_AF-A0A524Q1C6-F1
#
_entry.id   AF-A0A524Q1C6-F1
#
_cell.length_a   1.000
_cell.length_b   1.000
_cell.length_c   1.000
_cell.angle_alpha   90.00
_cell.angle_beta   90.00
_cell.angle_gamma   90.00
#
_symmetry.space_group_name_H-M   'P 1'
#
loop_
_entity.id
_entity.type
_entity.pdbx_description
1 polymer ?
#
loop_
_entity_poly.entity_id
_entity_poly.type
_entity_poly.pdbx_seq_one_letter_code
_entity_poly.pdbx_strand_id
1 'polypeptide(L)'
;MPVPLKFLTSLFQSVTCRTAGFNTVDIGSLRENTLFMMIGLMFIGGSPGSIAGGIKTTTIGVILLLIINMFRGRRDLVIWERSLGRDVIEKSATLVILAFLFITLCTFILISVSGFHGGSTFLPTLFEVTSAFGTVGLSTGLTSETSSLGKAFMCVIMFVGRLGPLTLILAFSSRKRHVNIQHPEEHVMVG
;
A
#
# COMPACT_ATOMS: atom_id res chain seq x y z
N MET A 1 -22.98 -22.18 -3.04
CA MET A 1 -23.29 -21.34 -1.86
C MET A 1 -24.62 -20.62 -2.05
N PRO A 2 -25.49 -20.59 -1.02
CA PRO A 2 -26.73 -19.80 -1.01
C PRO A 2 -26.46 -18.29 -1.21
N VAL A 3 -27.41 -17.55 -1.80
CA VAL A 3 -27.25 -16.12 -2.11
C VAL A 3 -26.91 -15.25 -0.88
N PRO A 4 -27.55 -15.42 0.29
CA PRO A 4 -27.19 -14.64 1.49
C PRO A 4 -25.76 -14.89 1.95
N LEU A 5 -25.32 -16.15 1.87
CA LEU A 5 -23.96 -16.55 2.23
C LEU A 5 -22.93 -15.94 1.28
N LYS A 6 -23.23 -15.89 -0.04
CA LYS A 6 -22.35 -15.24 -1.03
C LYS A 6 -22.11 -13.77 -0.67
N PHE A 7 -23.17 -13.02 -0.38
CA PHE A 7 -23.05 -11.61 0.00
C PHE A 7 -22.21 -11.44 1.27
N LEU A 8 -22.50 -12.24 2.30
CA LEU A 8 -21.74 -12.22 3.55
C LEU A 8 -20.26 -12.55 3.35
N THR A 9 -19.94 -13.58 2.56
CA THR A 9 -18.56 -13.95 2.25
C THR A 9 -17.83 -12.85 1.48
N SER A 10 -18.46 -12.23 0.48
CA SER A 10 -17.85 -11.12 -0.26
C SER A 10 -17.61 -9.90 0.63
N LEU A 11 -18.55 -9.58 1.51
CA LEU A 11 -18.43 -8.47 2.44
C LEU A 11 -17.31 -8.75 3.47
N PHE A 12 -17.26 -9.97 4.00
CA PHE A 12 -16.21 -10.38 4.92
C PHE A 12 -14.83 -10.31 4.25
N GLN A 13 -14.69 -10.75 3.00
CA GLN A 13 -13.44 -10.67 2.26
C GLN A 13 -13.01 -9.22 2.00
N SER A 14 -13.94 -8.32 1.71
CA SER A 14 -13.63 -6.90 1.61
C SER A 14 -13.15 -6.30 2.93
N VAL A 15 -13.77 -6.69 4.05
CA VAL A 15 -13.38 -6.22 5.39
C VAL A 15 -12.04 -6.81 5.81
N THR A 16 -11.79 -8.10 5.56
CA THR A 16 -10.57 -8.80 6.01
C THR A 16 -9.32 -8.30 5.29
N CYS A 17 -9.45 -7.84 4.04
CA CYS A 17 -8.37 -7.16 3.31
C CYS A 17 -7.87 -5.89 4.02
N ARG A 18 -8.68 -5.27 4.88
CA ARG A 18 -8.29 -4.11 5.71
C ARG A 18 -7.71 -4.56 7.05
N THR A 19 -6.66 -5.38 6.98
CA THR A 19 -5.82 -5.81 8.10
C THR A 19 -6.47 -6.65 9.20
N ALA A 20 -7.39 -7.55 8.84
CA ALA A 20 -7.93 -8.52 9.80
C ALA A 20 -7.25 -9.91 9.70
N GLY A 21 -6.93 -10.35 8.47
CA GLY A 21 -6.16 -11.59 8.24
C GLY A 21 -6.93 -12.89 8.43
N PHE A 22 -8.26 -12.83 8.58
CA PHE A 22 -9.10 -14.01 8.73
C PHE A 22 -9.53 -14.56 7.36
N ASN A 23 -9.35 -15.87 7.17
CA ASN A 23 -9.78 -16.60 5.99
C ASN A 23 -11.15 -17.25 6.22
N THR A 24 -12.13 -16.87 5.40
CA THR A 24 -13.45 -17.55 5.30
C THR A 24 -13.58 -18.41 4.06
N VAL A 25 -12.70 -18.21 3.07
CA VAL A 25 -12.57 -18.99 1.84
C VAL A 25 -11.09 -19.24 1.58
N ASP A 26 -10.77 -20.29 0.82
CA ASP A 26 -9.41 -20.54 0.40
C ASP A 26 -8.97 -19.51 -0.64
N ILE A 27 -8.04 -18.64 -0.24
CA ILE A 27 -7.51 -17.54 -1.05
C ILE A 27 -6.71 -18.08 -2.24
N GLY A 28 -6.00 -19.20 -2.09
CA GLY A 28 -5.20 -19.80 -3.17
C GLY A 28 -6.07 -20.30 -4.33
N SER A 29 -7.34 -20.62 -4.06
CA SER A 29 -8.31 -21.08 -5.05
C SER A 29 -9.08 -19.97 -5.79
N LEU A 30 -8.86 -18.70 -5.40
CA LEU A 30 -9.58 -17.56 -5.99
C LEU A 30 -9.07 -17.26 -7.41
N ARG A 31 -9.97 -16.71 -8.24
CA ARG A 31 -9.61 -16.24 -9.58
C ARG A 31 -8.60 -15.09 -9.50
N GLU A 32 -7.68 -15.04 -10.46
CA GLU A 32 -6.65 -13.99 -10.56
C GLU A 32 -7.24 -12.56 -10.49
N ASN A 33 -8.37 -12.31 -11.15
CA ASN A 33 -9.04 -11.01 -11.11
C ASN A 33 -9.48 -10.61 -9.69
N THR A 34 -9.87 -11.60 -8.88
CA THR A 34 -10.26 -11.36 -7.47
C THR A 34 -9.02 -11.07 -6.62
N LEU A 35 -7.94 -11.83 -6.81
CA LEU A 35 -6.66 -11.58 -6.14
C LEU A 35 -6.12 -10.19 -6.46
N PHE A 36 -6.18 -9.77 -7.72
CA PHE A 36 -5.77 -8.42 -8.13
C PHE A 36 -6.59 -7.32 -7.46
N MET A 37 -7.91 -7.50 -7.37
CA MET A 37 -8.78 -6.56 -6.66
C MET A 37 -8.48 -6.52 -5.16
N MET A 38 -8.21 -7.68 -4.55
CA MET A 38 -7.80 -7.77 -3.14
C MET A 38 -6.46 -7.08 -2.89
N ILE A 39 -5.47 -7.20 -3.79
CA ILE A 39 -4.19 -6.46 -3.69
C ILE A 39 -4.44 -4.95 -3.59
N GLY A 40 -5.30 -4.41 -4.45
CA GLY A 40 -5.68 -2.99 -4.37
C GLY A 40 -6.34 -2.62 -3.04
N LEU A 41 -7.21 -3.47 -2.51
CA LEU A 41 -7.85 -3.28 -1.20
C LEU A 41 -6.85 -3.38 -0.04
N MET A 42 -5.85 -4.25 -0.12
CA MET A 42 -4.83 -4.43 0.91
C MET A 42 -3.81 -3.30 0.94
N PHE A 43 -3.53 -2.72 -0.22
CA PHE A 43 -2.68 -1.53 -0.32
C PHE A 43 -3.29 -0.34 0.44
N ILE A 44 -4.62 -0.20 0.35
CA ILE A 44 -5.41 0.78 1.09
C ILE A 44 -5.77 0.22 2.48
N GLY A 45 -4.93 0.52 3.46
CA GLY A 45 -5.09 0.05 4.83
C GLY A 45 -6.21 0.77 5.60
N GLY A 46 -6.02 0.89 6.91
CA GLY A 46 -6.99 1.53 7.81
C GLY A 46 -6.92 3.07 7.86
N SER A 47 -7.76 3.65 8.71
CA SER A 47 -7.76 5.09 9.00
C SER A 47 -6.56 5.50 9.87
N PRO A 48 -6.15 6.79 9.88
CA PRO A 48 -5.16 7.30 10.84
C PRO A 48 -5.57 7.03 12.29
N GLY A 49 -4.58 6.84 13.16
CA GLY A 49 -4.81 6.45 14.56
C GLY A 49 -5.21 4.99 14.76
N SER A 50 -5.43 4.23 13.68
CA SER A 50 -5.63 2.78 13.75
C SER A 50 -4.32 2.02 13.84
N ILE A 51 -4.44 0.80 14.36
CA ILE A 51 -3.41 -0.23 14.45
C ILE A 51 -3.13 -0.84 13.05
N ALA A 52 -4.03 -0.69 12.07
CA ALA A 52 -3.85 -1.20 10.71
C ALA A 52 -2.60 -0.66 9.99
N GLY A 53 -1.84 -1.53 9.31
CA GLY A 53 -0.70 -1.13 8.47
C GLY A 53 -1.11 -0.60 7.09
N GLY A 54 -0.13 -0.49 6.18
CA GLY A 54 -0.33 -0.04 4.80
C GLY A 54 -0.53 1.47 4.63
N ILE A 55 -0.99 1.89 3.44
CA ILE A 55 -1.29 3.30 3.15
C ILE A 55 -2.65 3.65 3.76
N LYS A 56 -2.68 4.72 4.56
CA LYS A 56 -3.90 5.14 5.25
C LYS A 56 -4.96 5.62 4.27
N THR A 57 -6.23 5.37 4.60
CA THR A 57 -7.38 5.80 3.78
C THR A 57 -7.40 7.30 3.52
N THR A 58 -6.98 8.11 4.50
CA THR A 58 -6.90 9.58 4.35
C THR A 58 -5.87 10.01 3.33
N THR A 59 -4.73 9.29 3.23
CA THR A 59 -3.69 9.59 2.24
C THR A 59 -4.22 9.40 0.83
N ILE A 60 -4.92 8.29 0.59
CA ILE A 60 -5.58 8.02 -0.70
C ILE A 60 -6.69 9.05 -0.96
N GLY A 61 -7.48 9.40 0.07
CA GLY A 61 -8.51 10.42 -0.04
C GLY A 61 -7.97 11.79 -0.48
N VAL A 62 -6.85 12.23 0.09
CA VAL A 62 -6.19 13.48 -0.31
C VAL A 62 -5.73 13.42 -1.77
N ILE A 63 -5.14 12.31 -2.21
CA ILE A 63 -4.69 12.15 -3.61
C ILE A 63 -5.87 12.11 -4.59
N LEU A 64 -6.94 11.39 -4.28
CA LEU A 64 -8.14 11.36 -5.11
C LEU A 64 -8.77 12.75 -5.23
N LEU A 65 -8.85 13.50 -4.12
CA LEU A 65 -9.39 14.86 -4.12
C LEU A 65 -8.49 15.84 -4.88
N LEU A 66 -7.17 15.65 -4.82
CA LEU A 66 -6.22 16.42 -5.63
C LEU A 66 -6.51 16.22 -7.12
N ILE A 67 -6.61 14.96 -7.56
CA ILE A 67 -6.90 14.61 -8.95
C ILE A 67 -8.24 15.23 -9.40
N ILE A 68 -9.30 15.08 -8.59
CA ILE A 68 -10.62 15.64 -8.88
C ILE A 68 -10.56 17.18 -8.99
N ASN A 69 -9.82 17.85 -8.11
CA ASN A 69 -9.70 19.31 -8.16
C ASN A 69 -8.86 19.80 -9.35
N MET A 70 -7.83 19.06 -9.75
CA MET A 70 -7.07 19.34 -10.98
C MET A 70 -7.98 19.29 -12.21
N PHE A 71 -8.82 18.27 -12.35
CA PHE A 71 -9.82 18.20 -13.43
C PHE A 71 -10.85 19.33 -13.39
N ARG A 72 -11.12 19.90 -12.20
CA ARG A 72 -12.02 21.05 -12.02
C ARG A 72 -11.33 22.41 -12.17
N GLY A 73 -10.02 22.44 -12.42
CA GLY A 73 -9.23 23.68 -12.54
C GLY A 73 -9.10 24.49 -11.24
N ARG A 74 -9.35 23.87 -10.07
CA ARG A 74 -9.23 24.55 -8.77
C ARG A 74 -7.81 24.41 -8.24
N ARG A 75 -7.16 25.53 -7.93
CA ARG A 75 -5.79 25.57 -7.41
C ARG A 75 -5.69 25.09 -5.96
N ASP A 76 -6.70 25.39 -5.15
CA ASP A 76 -6.70 25.05 -3.73
C ASP A 76 -7.58 23.82 -3.45
N LEU A 77 -7.01 22.89 -2.71
CA LEU A 77 -7.69 21.67 -2.30
C LEU A 77 -8.49 21.95 -1.02
N VAL A 78 -9.77 22.29 -1.19
CA VAL A 78 -10.69 22.62 -0.08
C VAL A 78 -11.63 21.45 0.21
N ILE A 79 -11.69 21.04 1.47
CA ILE A 79 -12.62 20.03 2.00
C ILE A 79 -13.42 20.67 3.14
N TRP A 80 -14.76 20.62 3.08
CA TRP A 80 -15.63 21.21 4.10
C TRP A 80 -15.21 22.63 4.50
N GLU A 81 -14.98 23.48 3.51
CA GLU A 81 -14.56 24.88 3.68
C GLU A 81 -13.19 25.07 4.37
N ARG A 82 -12.38 24.01 4.46
CA ARG A 82 -11.00 24.06 4.96
C ARG A 82 -10.02 23.73 3.86
N SER A 83 -9.06 24.63 3.62
CA SER A 83 -7.96 24.40 2.69
C SER A 83 -6.93 23.43 3.28
N LEU A 84 -6.48 22.47 2.49
CA LEU A 84 -5.38 21.58 2.85
C LEU A 84 -4.04 22.20 2.44
N GLY A 85 -3.12 22.29 3.40
CA GLY A 85 -1.77 22.79 3.15
C GLY A 85 -0.99 21.94 2.16
N ARG A 86 -0.15 22.59 1.33
CA ARG A 86 0.69 21.92 0.32
C ARG A 86 1.56 20.82 0.91
N ASP A 87 2.08 21.02 2.13
CA ASP A 87 2.86 20.02 2.86
C ASP A 87 2.12 18.68 3.01
N VAL A 88 0.81 18.71 3.25
CA VAL A 88 0.01 17.48 3.44
C VAL A 88 -0.16 16.76 2.11
N ILE A 89 -0.32 17.50 1.01
CA ILE A 89 -0.47 16.97 -0.34
C ILE A 89 0.84 16.30 -0.77
N GLU A 90 1.97 17.00 -0.64
CA GLU A 90 3.30 16.50 -1.00
C GLU A 90 3.69 15.28 -0.18
N LYS A 91 3.45 15.31 1.14
CA LYS A 91 3.67 14.14 2.01
C LYS A 91 2.81 12.96 1.59
N SER A 92 1.54 13.19 1.27
CA SER A 92 0.62 12.13 0.85
C SER A 92 1.07 11.49 -0.46
N ALA A 93 1.51 12.30 -1.44
CA ALA A 93 2.01 11.81 -2.72
C ALA A 93 3.31 11.01 -2.52
N THR A 94 4.24 11.54 -1.73
CA THR A 94 5.51 10.88 -1.41
C THR A 94 5.28 9.51 -0.78
N LEU A 95 4.34 9.41 0.16
CA LEU A 95 3.98 8.14 0.81
C LEU A 95 3.49 7.08 -0.17
N VAL A 96 2.57 7.46 -1.06
CA VAL A 96 1.98 6.55 -2.04
C VAL A 96 3.04 6.06 -3.02
N ILE A 97 3.85 6.97 -3.55
CA ILE A 97 4.93 6.64 -4.48
C ILE A 97 5.96 5.74 -3.82
N LEU A 98 6.39 6.06 -2.60
CA LEU A 98 7.40 5.27 -1.89
C LEU A 98 6.89 3.87 -1.55
N ALA A 99 5.63 3.74 -1.11
CA ALA A 99 5.04 2.43 -0.86
C ALA A 99 4.90 1.59 -2.13
N PHE A 100 4.47 2.21 -3.24
CA PHE A 100 4.37 1.54 -4.53
C PHE A 100 5.75 1.05 -5.03
N LEU A 101 6.77 1.91 -4.95
CA LEU A 101 8.15 1.57 -5.31
C LEU A 101 8.67 0.43 -4.42
N PHE A 102 8.44 0.52 -3.11
CA PHE A 102 8.89 -0.47 -2.13
C PHE A 102 8.27 -1.85 -2.39
N ILE A 103 6.94 -1.93 -2.55
CA ILE A 103 6.24 -3.19 -2.85
C ILE A 103 6.74 -3.78 -4.17
N THR A 104 6.89 -2.95 -5.20
CA THR A 104 7.37 -3.41 -6.52
C THR A 104 8.79 -3.95 -6.44
N LEU A 105 9.70 -3.24 -5.76
CA LEU A 105 11.09 -3.67 -5.57
C LEU A 105 11.17 -4.97 -4.75
N CYS A 106 10.42 -5.06 -3.65
CA CYS A 106 10.36 -6.27 -2.82
C CYS A 106 9.83 -7.48 -3.60
N THR A 107 8.78 -7.27 -4.42
CA THR A 107 8.23 -8.30 -5.30
C THR A 107 9.29 -8.78 -6.30
N PHE A 108 10.00 -7.85 -6.94
CA PHE A 108 11.07 -8.16 -7.88
C PHE A 108 12.22 -8.95 -7.24
N ILE A 109 12.66 -8.55 -6.04
CA ILE A 109 13.74 -9.23 -5.31
C ILE A 109 13.31 -10.64 -4.93
N LEU A 110 12.10 -10.84 -4.38
CA LEU A 110 11.64 -12.16 -3.96
C LEU A 110 11.48 -13.14 -5.11
N ILE A 111 11.05 -12.65 -6.28
CA ILE A 111 10.99 -13.46 -7.50
C ILE A 111 12.42 -13.82 -7.97
N SER A 112 13.34 -12.85 -7.98
CA SER A 112 14.69 -13.03 -8.51
C SER A 112 15.57 -13.93 -7.65
N VAL A 113 15.40 -13.89 -6.32
CA VAL A 113 16.21 -14.67 -5.36
C VAL A 113 15.65 -16.09 -5.15
N SER A 114 14.68 -16.52 -5.96
CA SER A 114 13.96 -17.80 -5.77
C SER A 114 13.43 -17.94 -4.34
N GLY A 115 12.93 -16.84 -3.77
CA GLY A 115 12.42 -16.82 -2.39
C GLY A 115 11.28 -17.83 -2.17
N PHE A 116 10.58 -18.17 -3.24
CA PHE A 116 9.56 -19.21 -3.31
C PHE A 116 10.06 -20.35 -4.19
N HIS A 117 10.09 -21.56 -3.64
CA HIS A 117 10.47 -22.75 -4.42
C HIS A 117 9.27 -23.17 -5.29
N GLY A 118 9.46 -23.25 -6.61
CA GLY A 118 8.45 -23.78 -7.54
C GLY A 118 7.67 -22.71 -8.31
N GLY A 119 8.26 -22.17 -9.38
CA GLY A 119 7.53 -21.48 -10.45
C GLY A 119 6.55 -20.39 -10.01
N SER A 120 6.85 -19.66 -8.92
CA SER A 120 5.91 -18.68 -8.36
C SER A 120 5.52 -17.63 -9.40
N THR A 121 4.24 -17.59 -9.73
CA THR A 121 3.67 -16.60 -10.65
C THR A 121 3.71 -15.21 -10.01
N PHE A 122 3.92 -14.16 -10.82
CA PHE A 122 4.03 -12.77 -10.37
C PHE A 122 2.90 -12.34 -9.41
N LEU A 123 1.66 -12.73 -9.71
CA LEU A 123 0.47 -12.28 -8.99
C LEU A 123 0.39 -12.82 -7.54
N PRO A 124 0.56 -14.13 -7.27
CA PRO A 124 0.75 -14.65 -5.92
C PRO A 124 1.86 -13.97 -5.12
N THR A 125 3.02 -13.71 -5.72
CA THR A 125 4.13 -13.04 -5.01
C THR A 125 3.78 -11.60 -4.66
N LEU A 126 3.17 -10.86 -5.60
CA LEU A 126 2.69 -9.51 -5.35
C LEU A 126 1.62 -9.49 -4.24
N PHE A 127 0.75 -10.50 -4.19
CA PHE A 127 -0.24 -10.66 -3.13
C PHE A 127 0.41 -10.82 -1.76
N GLU A 128 1.38 -11.71 -1.63
CA GLU A 128 2.11 -11.96 -0.38
C GLU A 128 2.86 -10.70 0.09
N VAL A 129 3.57 -10.01 -0.82
CA VAL A 129 4.32 -8.78 -0.48
C VAL A 129 3.37 -7.66 -0.06
N THR A 130 2.25 -7.49 -0.77
CA THR A 130 1.26 -6.46 -0.43
C THR A 130 0.58 -6.78 0.90
N SER A 131 0.27 -8.05 1.16
CA SER A 131 -0.27 -8.50 2.44
C SER A 131 0.72 -8.27 3.58
N ALA A 132 2.01 -8.57 3.39
CA ALA A 132 3.07 -8.31 4.36
C ALA A 132 3.21 -6.80 4.63
N PHE A 133 3.28 -5.96 3.59
CA PHE A 133 3.40 -4.51 3.72
C PHE A 133 2.17 -3.88 4.38
N GLY A 134 0.97 -4.32 4.00
CA GLY A 134 -0.27 -3.90 4.63
C GLY A 134 -0.45 -4.45 6.04
N THR A 135 0.38 -5.40 6.47
CA THR A 135 0.17 -6.23 7.68
C THR A 135 -1.21 -6.87 7.70
N VAL A 136 -1.65 -7.35 6.53
CA VAL A 136 -2.98 -7.89 6.33
C VAL A 136 -3.12 -9.30 6.88
N GLY A 137 -2.14 -10.15 6.62
CA GLY A 137 -2.10 -11.52 7.13
C GLY A 137 -2.82 -12.55 6.26
N LEU A 138 -3.28 -12.16 5.07
CA LEU A 138 -3.80 -13.09 4.07
C LEU A 138 -2.66 -13.66 3.23
N SER A 139 -2.81 -14.90 2.76
CA SER A 139 -1.81 -15.61 1.96
C SER A 139 -2.49 -16.45 0.89
N THR A 140 -1.86 -16.61 -0.27
CA THR A 140 -2.30 -17.58 -1.30
C THR A 140 -1.80 -18.99 -1.03
N GLY A 141 -1.12 -19.23 0.11
CA GLY A 141 -0.45 -20.48 0.47
C GLY A 141 1.06 -20.48 0.22
N LEU A 142 1.61 -19.43 -0.37
CA LEU A 142 3.05 -19.35 -0.68
C LEU A 142 3.93 -19.10 0.55
N THR A 143 3.38 -18.54 1.63
CA THR A 143 4.16 -18.23 2.84
C THR A 143 4.78 -19.49 3.46
N SER A 144 4.11 -20.66 3.39
CA SER A 144 4.63 -21.92 3.92
C SER A 144 5.84 -22.45 3.13
N GLU A 145 5.86 -22.19 1.83
CA GLU A 145 6.87 -22.69 0.88
C GLU A 145 8.04 -21.70 0.69
N THR A 146 8.02 -20.60 1.43
CA THR A 146 9.07 -19.57 1.37
C THR A 146 10.37 -20.08 2.01
N SER A 147 11.50 -19.82 1.36
CA SER A 147 12.83 -20.10 1.91
C SER A 147 13.09 -19.33 3.21
N SER A 148 14.03 -19.79 4.04
CA SER A 148 14.38 -19.10 5.30
C SER A 148 14.78 -17.63 5.06
N LEU A 149 15.45 -17.36 3.94
CA LEU A 149 15.85 -16.01 3.54
C LEU A 149 14.65 -15.16 3.07
N GLY A 150 13.71 -15.76 2.33
CA GLY A 150 12.46 -15.08 1.97
C GLY A 150 11.59 -14.75 3.18
N LYS A 151 11.54 -15.62 4.20
CA LYS A 151 10.85 -15.35 5.47
C LYS A 151 11.46 -14.18 6.23
N ALA A 152 12.79 -14.11 6.28
CA ALA A 152 13.47 -12.95 6.89
C ALA A 152 13.13 -11.64 6.14
N PHE A 153 13.09 -11.68 4.81
CA PHE A 153 12.70 -10.53 4.00
C PHE A 153 11.24 -10.11 4.24
N MET A 154 10.32 -11.08 4.35
CA MET A 154 8.92 -10.82 4.72
C MET A 154 8.79 -10.16 6.09
N CYS A 155 9.57 -10.58 7.09
CA CYS A 155 9.59 -9.93 8.41
C CYS A 155 9.98 -8.45 8.31
N VAL A 156 10.98 -8.12 7.49
CA VAL A 156 11.40 -6.73 7.25
C VAL A 156 10.28 -5.94 6.56
N ILE A 157 9.62 -6.52 5.56
CA ILE A 157 8.49 -5.88 4.86
C ILE A 157 7.36 -5.58 5.84
N MET A 158 7.00 -6.53 6.72
CA MET A 158 5.97 -6.34 7.74
C MET A 158 6.34 -5.24 8.74
N PHE A 159 7.61 -5.21 9.18
CA PHE A 159 8.10 -4.19 10.09
C PHE A 159 8.02 -2.79 9.47
N VAL A 160 8.46 -2.63 8.23
CA VAL A 160 8.35 -1.39 7.45
C VAL A 160 6.90 -0.98 7.27
N GLY A 161 6.05 -1.93 6.88
CA GLY A 161 4.62 -1.74 6.70
C GLY A 161 3.90 -1.25 7.95
N ARG A 162 4.32 -1.75 9.13
CA ARG A 162 3.73 -1.39 10.42
C ARG A 162 4.21 -0.05 10.96
N LEU A 163 5.51 0.24 10.87
CA LEU A 163 6.04 1.54 11.28
C LEU A 163 5.49 2.68 10.42
N GLY A 164 5.14 2.38 9.18
CA GLY A 164 4.65 3.33 8.20
C GLY A 164 5.82 4.03 7.49
N PRO A 165 5.71 4.30 6.18
CA PRO A 165 6.81 4.90 5.42
C PRO A 165 7.20 6.29 5.94
N LEU A 166 6.26 7.05 6.49
CA LEU A 166 6.51 8.38 7.07
C LEU A 166 7.47 8.31 8.26
N THR A 167 7.30 7.33 9.15
CA THR A 167 8.14 7.17 10.34
C THR A 167 9.56 6.80 9.93
N LEU A 168 9.72 5.96 8.90
CA LEU A 168 11.02 5.65 8.33
C LEU A 168 11.66 6.86 7.65
N ILE A 169 10.90 7.62 6.85
CA ILE A 169 11.39 8.86 6.26
C ILE A 169 11.87 9.81 7.36
N LEU A 170 11.09 10.00 8.44
CA LEU A 170 11.50 10.88 9.54
C LEU A 170 12.69 10.34 10.34
N ALA A 171 12.81 9.02 10.50
CA ALA A 171 13.94 8.39 11.19
C ALA A 171 15.25 8.50 10.40
N PHE A 172 15.17 8.39 9.07
CA PHE A 172 16.34 8.48 8.18
C PHE A 172 16.60 9.90 7.65
N SER A 173 15.61 10.80 7.71
CA SER A 173 15.77 12.19 7.30
C SER A 173 16.50 12.95 8.41
N SER A 174 17.81 13.14 8.24
CA SER A 174 18.56 14.14 8.98
C SER A 174 17.86 15.51 8.83
N ARG A 175 17.70 16.26 9.93
CA ARG A 175 16.99 17.55 9.97
C ARG A 175 17.39 18.39 8.77
N LYS A 176 16.45 18.70 7.87
CA LYS A 176 16.69 19.67 6.80
C LYS A 176 17.07 21.00 7.45
N ARG A 177 18.33 21.39 7.28
CA ARG A 177 18.80 22.75 7.59
C ARG A 177 17.98 23.66 6.68
N HIS A 178 17.22 24.60 7.25
CA HIS A 178 16.55 25.62 6.46
C HIS A 178 17.62 26.40 5.70
N VAL A 179 17.78 26.10 4.41
CA VAL A 179 18.64 26.86 3.52
C VAL A 179 17.80 28.04 3.06
N ASN A 180 18.16 29.24 3.51
CA ASN A 180 17.43 30.47 3.20
C ASN A 180 17.80 31.04 1.81
N ILE A 181 18.25 30.17 0.90
CA ILE A 181 18.69 30.50 -0.45
C ILE A 181 17.69 29.87 -1.41
N GLN A 182 16.99 30.69 -2.19
CA GLN A 182 16.09 30.23 -3.24
C GLN A 182 16.84 30.22 -4.57
N HIS A 183 16.75 29.11 -5.29
CA HIS A 183 17.27 28.98 -6.65
C HIS A 183 16.21 29.45 -7.66
N PRO A 184 16.60 29.93 -8.86
CA PRO A 184 15.65 30.32 -9.89
C PRO A 184 14.75 29.15 -10.30
N GLU A 185 13.46 29.44 -10.52
CA GLU A 185 12.50 28.45 -11.00
C GLU A 185 12.74 28.16 -12.48
N GLU A 186 12.84 26.88 -12.84
CA GLU A 186 12.97 26.43 -14.23
C GLU A 186 11.69 25.76 -14.68
N HIS A 187 11.13 26.24 -15.79
CA HIS A 187 9.92 25.65 -16.37
C HIS A 187 10.29 24.43 -17.21
N VAL A 188 10.29 23.26 -16.57
CA VAL A 188 10.41 21.98 -17.27
C VAL A 188 9.05 21.58 -17.83
N MET A 189 9.00 21.28 -19.13
CA MET A 189 7.79 20.77 -19.76
C MET A 189 7.47 19.39 -19.19
N VAL A 190 6.38 19.31 -18.43
CA VAL A 190 5.75 18.06 -18.01
C VAL A 190 4.48 17.97 -18.84
N GLY A 191 4.30 16.86 -19.57
CA GLY A 191 3.29 16.70 -20.62
C GLY A 191 1.86 16.98 -20.20
#